data_AF-A0A0B5I5Q2-F1
#
_entry.id   AF-A0A0B5I5Q2-F1
#
_cell.length_a   1.000
_cell.length_b   1.000
_cell.length_c   1.000
_cell.angle_alpha   90.00
_cell.angle_beta   90.00
_cell.angle_gamma   90.00
#
_symmetry.space_group_name_H-M   'P 1'
#
loop_
_entity.id
_entity.type
_entity.pdbx_description
1 polymer ?
#
loop_
_entity_poly.entity_id
_entity_poly.type
_entity_poly.pdbx_seq_one_letter_code
_entity_poly.pdbx_strand_id
1 'polypeptide(L)'
;MCRSIKTLRPPVLPEEATEDDIRAAALQYVRKVSGFRAPAAHNREVFERAVDEIADATARLLDGLEVRGAHHHPVAVRTQAREPQPDAV
;
A
#
# COMPACT_ATOMS: atom_id res chain seq x y z
N MET A 1 -6.63 -15.54 8.08
CA MET A 1 -7.27 -15.32 6.76
C MET A 1 -6.50 -14.25 6.02
N CYS A 2 -6.08 -14.49 4.77
CA CYS A 2 -5.35 -13.50 3.96
C CYS A 2 -6.35 -12.42 3.51
N ARG A 3 -6.12 -11.15 3.85
CA ARG A 3 -6.93 -10.05 3.31
C ARG A 3 -6.53 -9.88 1.84
N SER A 4 -7.50 -9.95 0.92
CA SER A 4 -7.27 -9.74 -0.51
C SER A 4 -6.53 -8.43 -0.77
N ILE A 5 -5.61 -8.43 -1.72
CA ILE A 5 -5.04 -7.19 -2.28
C ILE A 5 -6.21 -6.43 -2.92
N LYS A 6 -6.42 -5.18 -2.48
CA LYS A 6 -7.46 -4.29 -3.00
C LYS A 6 -6.98 -3.68 -4.32
N THR A 7 -7.90 -3.51 -5.27
CA THR A 7 -7.63 -2.78 -6.52
C THR A 7 -7.55 -1.29 -6.19
N LEU A 8 -6.39 -0.68 -6.40
CA LEU A 8 -6.12 0.73 -6.07
C LEU A 8 -6.43 1.71 -7.22
N ARG A 9 -6.92 1.23 -8.37
CA ARG A 9 -7.17 2.04 -9.56
C ARG A 9 -8.61 2.57 -9.61
N PRO A 10 -8.85 3.80 -10.09
CA PRO A 10 -10.19 4.25 -10.47
C PRO A 10 -10.83 3.34 -11.54
N PRO A 11 -12.16 3.08 -11.52
CA PRO A 11 -13.21 3.57 -10.61
C PRO A 11 -13.45 2.66 -9.38
N VAL A 12 -12.57 1.69 -9.11
CA VAL A 12 -12.77 0.70 -8.02
C VAL A 12 -12.47 1.33 -6.66
N LEU A 13 -11.51 2.23 -6.60
CA LEU A 13 -11.33 3.16 -5.48
C LEU A 13 -12.07 4.47 -5.83
N PRO A 14 -13.07 4.90 -5.04
CA PRO A 14 -13.78 6.17 -5.26
C PRO A 14 -12.92 7.39 -4.91
N GLU A 15 -11.86 7.20 -4.12
CA GLU A 15 -10.87 8.21 -3.73
C GLU A 15 -9.47 7.83 -4.24
N GLU A 16 -8.53 8.78 -4.22
CA GLU A 16 -7.15 8.57 -4.63
C GLU A 16 -6.47 7.49 -3.76
N ALA A 17 -5.70 6.59 -4.39
CA ALA A 17 -4.93 5.60 -3.66
C ALA A 17 -3.90 6.30 -2.77
N THR A 18 -4.02 6.13 -1.45
CA THR A 18 -3.09 6.73 -0.51
C THR A 18 -1.80 5.91 -0.42
N GLU A 19 -0.74 6.53 0.09
CA GLU A 19 0.54 5.84 0.35
C GLU A 19 0.37 4.66 1.31
N ASP A 20 -0.49 4.81 2.32
CA ASP A 20 -0.86 3.72 3.24
C ASP A 20 -1.55 2.55 2.52
N ASP A 21 -2.43 2.83 1.56
CA ASP A 21 -3.09 1.79 0.76
C ASP A 21 -2.07 1.03 -0.10
N ILE A 22 -1.16 1.76 -0.73
CA ILE A 22 -0.09 1.20 -1.56
C ILE A 22 0.83 0.32 -0.69
N ARG A 23 1.27 0.82 0.46
CA ARG A 23 2.13 0.08 1.38
C ARG A 23 1.42 -1.13 1.97
N ALA A 24 0.13 -1.02 2.28
CA ALA A 24 -0.68 -2.15 2.72
C ALA A 24 -0.81 -3.22 1.62
N ALA A 25 -0.99 -2.84 0.36
CA ALA A 25 -1.04 -3.76 -0.77
C ALA A 25 0.32 -4.47 -0.97
N ALA A 26 1.43 -3.73 -0.92
CA ALA A 26 2.78 -4.27 -0.97
C ALA A 26 3.03 -5.28 0.16
N LEU A 27 2.62 -4.96 1.39
CA LEU A 27 2.71 -5.88 2.53
C LEU A 27 1.94 -7.18 2.30
N GLN A 28 0.73 -7.12 1.76
CA GLN A 28 -0.03 -8.35 1.45
C GLN A 28 0.64 -9.16 0.34
N TYR A 29 1.20 -8.51 -0.68
CA TYR A 29 1.95 -9.19 -1.74
C TYR A 29 3.14 -9.96 -1.16
N VAL A 30 3.99 -9.30 -0.36
CA VAL A 30 5.18 -9.94 0.23
C VAL A 30 4.77 -11.11 1.13
N ARG A 31 3.72 -10.96 1.95
CA ARG A 31 3.16 -12.06 2.76
C ARG A 31 2.67 -13.23 1.90
N LYS A 32 2.01 -12.94 0.77
CA LYS A 32 1.46 -13.95 -0.13
C LYS A 32 2.57 -14.73 -0.85
N VAL A 33 3.60 -14.04 -1.35
CA VAL A 33 4.71 -14.65 -2.08
C VAL A 33 5.64 -15.41 -1.14
N SER A 34 5.96 -14.83 0.01
CA SER A 34 6.89 -15.43 0.97
C SER A 34 6.26 -16.57 1.80
N GLY A 35 4.93 -16.66 1.86
CA GLY A 35 4.21 -17.62 2.71
C GLY A 35 4.22 -17.28 4.21
N PHE A 36 4.95 -16.24 4.63
CA PHE A 36 4.98 -15.79 6.02
C PHE A 36 3.83 -14.84 6.32
N ARG A 37 3.08 -15.11 7.39
CA ARG A 37 2.11 -14.14 7.93
C ARG A 37 2.80 -13.03 8.72
N ALA A 38 3.88 -13.37 9.42
CA ALA A 38 4.74 -12.45 10.13
C ALA A 38 6.20 -12.91 9.95
N PRO A 39 7.12 -12.02 9.57
CA PRO A 39 8.54 -12.38 9.47
C PRO A 39 9.12 -12.65 10.87
N ALA A 40 10.03 -13.60 10.95
CA ALA A 40 10.89 -13.75 12.12
C ALA A 40 11.86 -12.56 12.24
N ALA A 41 12.37 -12.29 13.44
CA ALA A 41 13.22 -11.12 13.71
C ALA A 41 14.42 -11.00 12.75
N HIS A 42 15.05 -12.11 12.39
CA HIS A 42 16.19 -12.13 11.48
C HIS A 42 15.83 -11.85 10.00
N ASN A 43 14.59 -12.10 9.59
CA ASN A 43 14.11 -11.83 8.23
C ASN A 43 13.40 -10.48 8.11
N ARG A 44 13.26 -9.75 9.22
CA ARG A 44 12.45 -8.54 9.29
C ARG A 44 12.96 -7.47 8.35
N GLU A 45 14.27 -7.24 8.31
CA GLU A 45 14.88 -6.24 7.44
C GLU A 45 14.65 -6.54 5.95
N VAL A 46 14.86 -7.80 5.53
CA VAL A 46 14.61 -8.23 4.14
C VAL A 46 13.13 -8.08 3.79
N PHE A 47 12.25 -8.38 4.74
CA PHE A 47 10.81 -8.28 4.56
C PHE A 47 10.36 -6.82 4.42
N GLU A 48 10.83 -5.94 5.31
CA GLU A 48 10.52 -4.50 5.28
C GLU A 48 11.05 -3.86 4.00
N ARG A 49 12.30 -4.14 3.62
CA ARG A 49 12.88 -3.64 2.37
C ARG A 49 12.08 -4.06 1.14
N ALA A 50 11.67 -5.33 1.06
CA ALA A 50 10.85 -5.80 -0.05
C ALA A 50 9.48 -5.11 -0.11
N VAL A 51 8.88 -4.80 1.05
CA VAL A 51 7.61 -4.06 1.09
C VAL A 51 7.79 -2.64 0.57
N ASP A 52 8.86 -1.95 0.98
CA ASP A 52 9.11 -0.57 0.57
C ASP A 52 9.43 -0.48 -0.94
N GLU A 53 10.27 -1.37 -1.47
CA GLU A 53 10.59 -1.42 -2.91
C GLU A 53 9.33 -1.63 -3.77
N ILE A 54 8.42 -2.49 -3.31
CA ILE A 54 7.16 -2.79 -4.02
C ILE A 54 6.18 -1.63 -3.89
N ALA A 55 6.14 -0.96 -2.74
CA ALA A 55 5.33 0.24 -2.55
C ALA A 55 5.78 1.34 -3.54
N ASP A 56 7.07 1.61 -3.63
CA ASP A 56 7.62 2.60 -4.57
C ASP A 56 7.37 2.23 -6.04
N ALA A 57 7.49 0.94 -6.39
CA ALA A 57 7.19 0.46 -7.73
C ALA A 57 5.70 0.63 -8.06
N THR A 58 4.82 0.36 -7.09
CA THR A 58 3.36 0.50 -7.23
C THR A 58 2.95 1.97 -7.33
N ALA A 59 3.56 2.86 -6.54
CA ALA A 59 3.31 4.30 -6.64
C ALA A 59 3.65 4.83 -8.03
N ARG A 60 4.83 4.48 -8.56
CA ARG A 60 5.25 4.83 -9.93
C ARG A 60 4.32 4.25 -11.00
N LEU A 61 3.83 3.03 -10.80
CA LEU A 61 2.84 2.42 -11.70
C LEU A 61 1.53 3.21 -11.70
N LEU A 62 1.01 3.55 -10.51
CA LEU A 62 -0.26 4.28 -10.40
C LEU A 62 -0.16 5.70 -10.95
N ASP A 63 0.97 6.37 -10.75
CA ASP A 63 1.25 7.70 -11.30
C ASP A 63 1.32 7.67 -12.84
N GLY A 64 1.95 6.64 -13.41
CA GLY A 64 2.08 6.48 -14.87
C GLY A 64 0.89 5.83 -15.58
N LEU A 65 -0.13 5.36 -14.85
CA LEU A 65 -1.28 4.66 -15.45
C LEU A 65 -2.30 5.64 -16.01
N GLU A 66 -2.32 5.79 -17.33
CA GLU A 66 -3.39 6.50 -18.03
C GLU A 66 -4.67 5.66 -18.10
N VAL A 67 -5.61 5.94 -17.20
CA VAL A 67 -6.93 5.31 -17.22
C VAL A 67 -7.86 6.13 -18.11
N ARG A 68 -8.17 5.61 -19.31
CA ARG A 68 -9.16 6.22 -20.21
C ARG A 68 -10.47 6.50 -19.46
N GLY A 69 -10.81 7.77 -19.29
CA GLY A 69 -12.03 8.23 -18.61
C GLY A 69 -11.84 8.74 -17.17
N ALA A 70 -10.63 8.70 -16.60
CA ALA A 70 -10.30 9.36 -15.35
C ALA A 70 -9.30 10.48 -15.64
N HIS A 71 -9.60 11.71 -15.21
CA HIS A 71 -8.66 12.82 -15.31
C HIS A 71 -7.41 12.49 -14.49
N HIS A 72 -6.24 12.58 -15.11
CA HIS A 72 -4.95 12.40 -14.45
C HIS A 72 -4.79 13.50 -13.39
N HIS A 73 -4.88 13.12 -12.11
CA HIS A 73 -4.52 13.98 -10.99
C HIS A 73 -3.30 13.36 -10.29
N PRO A 74 -2.20 14.13 -10.14
CA PRO A 74 -1.00 13.63 -9.50
C PRO A 74 -1.31 13.23 -8.07
N VAL A 75 -0.79 12.08 -7.63
CA VAL A 75 -0.99 11.53 -6.28
C VAL A 75 -0.51 12.57 -5.26
N ALA A 76 -1.46 13.22 -4.58
CA ALA A 76 -1.15 14.15 -3.52
C ALA A 76 -0.62 13.36 -2.31
N VAL A 77 0.67 13.55 -1.99
CA VAL A 77 1.31 13.02 -0.77
C VAL A 77 0.57 13.61 0.44
N ARG A 78 -0.44 12.88 0.93
CA ARG A 78 -1.06 13.14 2.21
C ARG A 78 -0.42 12.22 3.22
N THR A 79 0.63 12.70 3.89
CA THR A 79 1.03 12.17 5.19
C THR A 79 -0.17 12.32 6.12
N GLN A 80 -0.97 11.26 6.26
CA GLN A 80 -1.98 11.22 7.32
C GLN A 80 -1.23 11.14 8.64
N ALA A 81 -1.16 12.27 9.33
CA ALA A 81 -0.79 12.32 10.74
C ALA A 81 -1.71 11.34 11.48
N ARG A 82 -1.13 10.29 12.07
CA ARG A 82 -1.84 9.39 12.99
C ARG A 82 -2.47 10.24 14.08
N GLU A 83 -3.80 10.38 14.06
CA GLU A 83 -4.53 10.87 15.22
C GLU A 83 -4.24 9.92 16.39
N PRO A 84 -3.78 10.42 17.55
CA PRO A 84 -3.61 9.59 18.73
C PRO A 84 -5.00 9.20 19.24
N GLN A 85 -5.29 7.91 19.18
CA GLN A 85 -6.47 7.31 19.78
C GLN A 85 -6.41 7.55 21.29
N PRO A 86 -7.34 8.33 21.90
CA PRO A 86 -7.27 8.60 23.33
C PRO A 86 -7.60 7.34 24.10
N ASP A 87 -6.69 7.00 25.01
CA ASP A 87 -6.79 5.88 25.95
C ASP A 87 -8.13 5.88 26.69
N ALA A 88 -8.75 4.70 26.66
CA ALA A 88 -9.89 4.36 27.49
C ALA A 88 -9.48 4.40 28.98
N VAL A 89 -10.28 5.09 29.79
CA VAL A 89 -10.40 4.93 31.24
C VAL A 89 -11.87 4.71 31.57
#